data_AF-A0A5S3QJH4-F1
#
_entry.id   AF-A0A5S3QJH4-F1
#
_cell.length_a   1.000
_cell.length_b   1.000
_cell.length_c   1.000
_cell.angle_alpha   90.00
_cell.angle_beta   90.00
_cell.angle_gamma   90.00
#
_symmetry.space_group_name_H-M   'P 1'
#
loop_
_entity.id
_entity.type
_entity.pdbx_description
1 polymer ?
#
loop_
_entity_poly.entity_id
_entity_poly.type
_entity_poly.pdbx_seq_one_letter_code
_entity_poly.pdbx_strand_id
1 'polypeptide(L)'
;MKNHKSFLSFILLFTTVFAYAQNLPSLLTEKNINSTFSILAYDENTQEWGIAVATNNIYVGNSTIYIEPGVGAFSVIAETEPGYAIAGFEKLKEGKTIKQAITEVKDNDDQSNYRQISGMDAKGNIFAFTGKSLKYWKGNASEILGENYVVIGNQLADDVLQEMCKTFENSKGTLAQRLLKSLVAGQNTGGQISGKQSAAVVVKGTNNDWYNQIDLRVDNSKEPIKELQILMDYHYGRIRLNQSLYAIREGNSIRAKQKLTEAEAMLDGWTGMYSKIAGANVIIGNEDAAVQWIKKGLSENPNWSVNLPAFYFLHKHPEMKSIIKPSSFSITDWESALGMFSNLGRELELINLAKNLIGQNVESSYLNYLLGRSYFFEKEQDKAIVHLEKALKMDGENIEAEILLKRIKTK
;
A
#
# COMPACT_ATOMS: atom_id res chain seq x y z
N MET A 1 36.27 -50.33 56.34
CA MET A 1 34.81 -50.57 56.22
C MET A 1 34.09 -49.23 56.26
N LYS A 2 33.36 -48.93 55.18
CA LYS A 2 32.16 -48.07 55.06
C LYS A 2 31.99 -46.88 56.02
N ASN A 3 31.94 -45.66 55.47
CA ASN A 3 30.68 -44.92 55.33
C ASN A 3 30.92 -43.53 54.72
N HIS A 4 30.72 -43.41 53.40
CA HIS A 4 30.42 -42.12 52.77
C HIS A 4 28.97 -41.75 53.11
N LYS A 5 28.78 -40.76 53.98
CA LYS A 5 27.49 -40.05 54.07
C LYS A 5 27.49 -38.98 52.98
N SER A 6 26.73 -39.22 51.93
CA SER A 6 26.36 -38.21 50.93
C SER A 6 25.45 -37.18 51.60
N PHE A 7 25.90 -35.94 51.70
CA PHE A 7 25.05 -34.78 51.99
C PHE A 7 24.65 -34.21 50.63
N LEU A 8 23.43 -34.51 50.17
CA LEU A 8 22.83 -33.80 49.06
C LEU A 8 22.42 -32.41 49.56
N SER A 9 23.24 -31.40 49.27
CA SER A 9 22.82 -30.00 49.38
C SER A 9 21.91 -29.68 48.21
N PHE A 10 20.60 -29.68 48.43
CA PHE A 10 19.64 -29.11 47.48
C PHE A 10 19.79 -27.59 47.53
N ILE A 11 20.62 -27.03 46.64
CA ILE A 11 20.64 -25.59 46.40
C ILE A 11 19.35 -25.27 45.65
N LEU A 12 18.34 -24.75 46.38
CA LEU A 12 17.24 -24.04 45.75
C LEU A 12 17.81 -22.72 45.23
N LEU A 13 18.31 -22.73 44.00
CA LEU A 13 18.51 -21.50 43.24
C LEU A 13 17.11 -20.92 43.00
N PHE A 14 16.68 -20.04 43.90
CA PHE A 14 15.69 -19.01 43.57
C PHE A 14 16.34 -18.14 42.49
N THR A 15 16.33 -18.63 41.25
CA THR A 15 16.37 -17.72 40.13
C THR A 15 15.12 -16.89 40.28
N THR A 16 15.29 -15.64 40.70
CA THR A 16 14.27 -14.62 40.52
C THR A 16 14.10 -14.48 39.01
N VAL A 17 13.32 -15.38 38.43
CA VAL A 17 12.65 -15.13 37.17
C VAL A 17 11.73 -13.98 37.53
N PHE A 18 12.19 -12.75 37.34
CA PHE A 18 11.28 -11.64 37.12
C PHE A 18 10.56 -11.97 35.82
N ALA A 19 9.59 -12.87 35.90
CA ALA A 19 8.52 -12.97 34.93
C ALA A 19 7.75 -11.66 35.11
N TYR A 20 8.22 -10.62 34.42
CA TYR A 20 7.50 -9.38 34.26
C TYR A 20 6.28 -9.71 33.42
N ALA A 21 5.25 -10.31 34.02
CA ALA A 21 3.97 -10.53 33.38
C ALA A 21 3.31 -9.17 33.16
N GLN A 22 3.67 -8.48 32.06
CA GLN A 22 3.14 -7.18 31.68
C GLN A 22 1.62 -7.21 31.51
N ASN A 23 1.07 -8.40 31.22
CA ASN A 23 -0.35 -8.68 31.09
C ASN A 23 -0.94 -9.38 32.34
N LEU A 24 -0.31 -9.26 33.51
CA LEU A 24 -0.88 -9.85 34.73
C LEU A 24 -2.30 -9.32 35.05
N PRO A 25 -2.60 -8.01 34.93
CA PRO A 25 -3.98 -7.54 35.06
C PRO A 25 -4.90 -8.20 34.04
N SER A 26 -4.49 -8.28 32.77
CA SER A 26 -5.23 -8.98 31.71
C SER A 26 -5.49 -10.46 32.06
N LEU A 27 -4.50 -11.16 32.62
CA LEU A 27 -4.61 -12.55 33.08
C LEU A 27 -5.56 -12.70 34.28
N LEU A 28 -5.52 -11.76 35.23
CA LEU A 28 -6.33 -11.79 36.45
C LEU A 28 -7.77 -11.32 36.24
N THR A 29 -8.02 -10.53 35.19
CA THR A 29 -9.33 -9.93 34.89
C THR A 29 -9.98 -10.52 33.65
N GLU A 30 -9.32 -11.48 32.98
CA GLU A 30 -9.73 -12.08 31.70
C GLU A 30 -9.94 -11.03 30.58
N LYS A 31 -9.28 -9.87 30.70
CA LYS A 31 -9.39 -8.75 29.75
C LYS A 31 -8.29 -8.81 28.71
N ASN A 32 -8.63 -8.51 27.45
CA ASN A 32 -7.68 -8.51 26.34
C ASN A 32 -7.15 -7.11 26.02
N ILE A 33 -6.52 -6.45 27.00
CA ILE A 33 -5.90 -5.13 26.80
C ILE A 33 -4.47 -5.29 26.32
N ASN A 34 -4.19 -4.72 25.15
CA ASN A 34 -2.87 -4.71 24.52
C ASN A 34 -2.38 -3.28 24.29
N SER A 35 -1.07 -3.08 24.32
CA SER A 35 -0.45 -1.78 24.10
C SER A 35 -0.81 -1.26 22.71
N THR A 36 -1.36 -0.05 22.64
CA THR A 36 -1.92 0.53 21.42
C THR A 36 -1.77 2.05 21.46
N PHE A 37 -1.49 2.66 20.31
CA PHE A 37 -1.57 4.12 20.14
C PHE A 37 -2.18 4.46 18.79
N SER A 38 -2.96 5.54 18.76
CA SER A 38 -3.73 5.95 17.61
C SER A 38 -3.81 7.47 17.50
N ILE A 39 -3.84 7.97 16.27
CA ILE A 39 -4.17 9.35 15.93
C ILE A 39 -5.35 9.35 14.98
N LEU A 40 -6.37 10.16 15.28
CA LEU A 40 -7.51 10.47 14.43
C LEU A 40 -7.41 11.95 14.05
N ALA A 41 -7.53 12.28 12.76
CA ALA A 41 -7.45 13.66 12.28
C ALA A 41 -8.43 13.94 11.12
N TYR A 42 -8.73 15.21 10.91
CA TYR A 42 -9.51 15.73 9.79
C TYR A 42 -8.73 16.80 9.03
N ASP A 43 -8.77 16.73 7.70
CA ASP A 43 -8.25 17.77 6.81
C ASP A 43 -9.43 18.50 6.15
N GLU A 44 -9.67 19.73 6.59
CA GLU A 44 -10.76 20.57 6.09
C GLU A 44 -10.63 20.87 4.59
N ASN A 45 -9.40 20.95 4.06
CA ASN A 45 -9.16 21.34 2.67
C ASN A 45 -9.58 20.23 1.70
N THR A 46 -9.31 18.98 2.06
CA THR A 46 -9.65 17.80 1.25
C THR A 46 -10.97 17.16 1.68
N GLN A 47 -11.54 17.59 2.82
CA GLN A 47 -12.70 16.99 3.47
C GLN A 47 -12.47 15.49 3.76
N GLU A 48 -11.32 15.18 4.34
CA GLU A 48 -10.88 13.81 4.63
C GLU A 48 -10.75 13.57 6.12
N TRP A 49 -11.28 12.44 6.60
CA TRP A 49 -11.02 11.90 7.93
C TRP A 49 -10.02 10.77 7.79
N GLY A 50 -9.10 10.68 8.73
CA GLY A 50 -8.12 9.62 8.74
C GLY A 50 -7.71 9.16 10.13
N ILE A 51 -7.44 7.87 10.24
CA ILE A 51 -6.98 7.24 11.47
C ILE A 51 -5.72 6.45 11.16
N ALA A 52 -4.68 6.64 11.98
CA ALA A 52 -3.55 5.74 12.05
C ALA A 52 -3.46 5.09 13.43
N VAL A 53 -3.06 3.82 13.48
CA VAL A 53 -3.01 3.04 14.71
C VAL A 53 -1.93 1.96 14.62
N ALA A 54 -1.29 1.66 15.75
CA ALA A 54 -0.38 0.52 15.91
C ALA A 54 -0.65 -0.18 17.25
N THR A 55 -0.54 -1.51 17.25
CA THR A 55 -0.80 -2.35 18.44
C THR A 55 0.07 -3.61 18.50
N ASN A 56 0.08 -4.25 19.66
CA ASN A 56 0.75 -5.53 19.94
C ASN A 56 -0.23 -6.71 19.85
N ASN A 57 -1.18 -6.58 18.95
CA ASN A 57 -2.20 -7.56 18.60
C ASN A 57 -2.31 -7.60 17.06
N ILE A 58 -3.01 -8.58 16.52
CA ILE A 58 -3.21 -8.73 15.07
C ILE A 58 -4.36 -7.85 14.55
N TYR A 59 -4.33 -7.55 13.25
CA TYR A 59 -5.40 -6.92 12.44
C TYR A 59 -6.00 -5.57 12.91
N VAL A 60 -5.26 -4.73 13.62
CA VAL A 60 -5.80 -3.54 14.30
C VAL A 60 -6.62 -2.58 13.43
N GLY A 61 -6.28 -2.46 12.14
CA GLY A 61 -7.03 -1.61 11.22
C GLY A 61 -8.51 -2.01 11.11
N ASN A 62 -8.82 -3.30 11.22
CA ASN A 62 -10.20 -3.77 11.16
C ASN A 62 -10.95 -3.58 12.49
N SER A 63 -10.26 -3.72 13.62
CA SER A 63 -10.91 -3.71 14.94
C SER A 63 -11.10 -2.32 15.53
N THR A 64 -10.34 -1.31 15.07
CA THR A 64 -10.34 -0.01 15.75
C THR A 64 -10.67 1.17 14.85
N ILE A 65 -10.70 1.04 13.52
CA ILE A 65 -10.88 2.18 12.61
C ILE A 65 -12.30 2.21 12.06
N TYR A 66 -13.02 3.28 12.38
CA TYR A 66 -14.37 3.52 11.86
C TYR A 66 -14.48 4.93 11.29
N ILE A 67 -14.76 5.03 10.00
CA ILE A 67 -14.87 6.31 9.29
C ILE A 67 -16.08 6.28 8.37
N GLU A 68 -17.00 7.22 8.57
CA GLU A 68 -18.15 7.50 7.71
C GLU A 68 -18.03 8.94 7.19
N PRO A 69 -17.52 9.14 5.96
CA PRO A 69 -17.30 10.48 5.41
C PRO A 69 -18.55 11.36 5.46
N GLY A 70 -18.38 12.60 5.91
CA GLY A 70 -19.48 13.55 6.08
C GLY A 70 -20.34 13.33 7.33
N VAL A 71 -20.10 12.27 8.11
CA VAL A 71 -20.72 12.06 9.43
C VAL A 71 -19.68 12.19 10.53
N GLY A 72 -18.57 11.45 10.43
CA GLY A 72 -17.49 11.50 11.41
C GLY A 72 -16.57 10.29 11.38
N ALA A 73 -15.79 10.12 12.43
CA ALA A 73 -14.88 9.00 12.63
C ALA A 73 -14.74 8.67 14.12
N PHE A 74 -14.49 7.38 14.42
CA PHE A 74 -14.30 6.86 15.76
C PHE A 74 -13.13 5.87 15.79
N SER A 75 -12.37 5.89 16.88
CA SER A 75 -11.35 4.89 17.22
C SER A 75 -11.57 4.37 18.63
N VAL A 76 -11.59 3.04 18.78
CA VAL A 76 -11.84 2.35 20.06
C VAL A 76 -10.73 1.35 20.32
N ILE A 77 -9.91 1.60 21.33
CA ILE A 77 -8.72 0.80 21.67
C ILE A 77 -8.75 0.34 23.15
N ALA A 78 -7.67 -0.31 23.60
CA ALA A 78 -7.58 -1.07 24.85
C ALA A 78 -8.52 -2.29 24.83
N GLU A 79 -9.54 -2.36 25.70
CA GLU A 79 -10.59 -3.36 25.55
C GLU A 79 -11.58 -2.93 24.46
N THR A 80 -11.24 -3.19 23.20
CA THR A 80 -11.99 -2.75 22.02
C THR A 80 -13.44 -3.25 22.01
N GLU A 81 -14.38 -2.36 21.70
CA GLU A 81 -15.81 -2.65 21.47
C GLU A 81 -16.32 -1.91 20.22
N PRO A 82 -16.45 -2.61 19.08
CA PRO A 82 -16.94 -2.02 17.82
C PRO A 82 -18.29 -1.32 17.91
N GLY A 83 -19.17 -1.76 18.83
CA GLY A 83 -20.49 -1.17 19.03
C GLY A 83 -20.47 0.33 19.35
N TYR A 84 -19.37 0.85 19.91
CA TYR A 84 -19.20 2.27 20.17
C TYR A 84 -19.25 3.13 18.91
N ALA A 85 -18.65 2.66 17.81
CA ALA A 85 -18.66 3.39 16.56
C ALA A 85 -20.04 3.39 15.92
N ILE A 86 -20.73 2.24 15.92
CA ILE A 86 -22.09 2.11 15.36
C ILE A 86 -23.04 3.07 16.07
N ALA A 87 -23.13 2.97 17.40
CA ALA A 87 -23.98 3.85 18.19
C ALA A 87 -23.54 5.32 18.10
N GLY A 88 -22.23 5.57 18.05
CA GLY A 88 -21.66 6.91 17.88
C GLY A 88 -22.13 7.58 16.58
N PHE A 89 -22.09 6.86 15.45
CA PHE A 89 -22.59 7.37 14.17
C PHE A 89 -24.09 7.66 14.20
N GLU A 90 -24.89 6.79 14.82
CA GLU A 90 -26.33 7.04 15.00
C GLU A 90 -26.58 8.33 15.77
N LYS A 91 -25.85 8.56 16.87
CA LYS A 91 -25.95 9.81 17.65
C LYS A 91 -25.55 11.05 16.86
N LEU A 92 -24.48 10.97 16.05
CA LEU A 92 -24.11 12.09 15.18
C LEU A 92 -25.21 12.38 14.14
N LYS A 93 -25.85 11.34 13.58
CA LYS A 93 -26.99 11.48 12.66
C LYS A 93 -28.25 12.06 13.32
N GLU A 94 -28.43 11.82 14.62
CA GLU A 94 -29.46 12.47 15.45
C GLU A 94 -29.15 13.96 15.77
N GLY A 95 -28.00 14.48 15.33
CA GLY A 95 -27.58 15.86 15.57
C GLY A 95 -26.90 16.09 16.92
N LYS A 96 -26.49 15.02 17.62
CA LYS A 96 -25.70 15.13 18.85
C LYS A 96 -24.28 15.59 18.52
N THR A 97 -23.68 16.31 19.45
CA THR A 97 -22.23 16.63 19.37
C THR A 97 -21.40 15.36 19.59
N ILE A 98 -20.16 15.34 19.10
CA ILE A 98 -19.24 14.21 19.30
C ILE A 98 -19.04 13.84 20.78
N LYS A 99 -19.03 14.84 21.66
CA LYS A 99 -18.94 14.64 23.12
C LYS A 99 -20.19 13.95 23.66
N GLN A 100 -21.38 14.38 23.23
CA GLN A 100 -22.63 13.73 23.64
C GLN A 100 -22.70 12.30 23.10
N ALA A 101 -22.34 12.08 21.84
CA ALA A 101 -22.32 10.74 21.23
C ALA A 101 -21.45 9.76 22.05
N ILE A 102 -20.19 10.12 22.34
CA ILE A 102 -19.30 9.26 23.13
C ILE A 102 -19.79 9.11 24.58
N THR A 103 -20.26 10.19 25.21
CA THR A 103 -20.68 10.16 26.62
C THR A 103 -21.93 9.28 26.82
N GLU A 104 -22.95 9.43 25.97
CA GLU A 104 -24.18 8.62 26.05
C GLU A 104 -23.90 7.13 25.83
N VAL A 105 -23.02 6.77 24.88
CA VAL A 105 -22.64 5.36 24.66
C VAL A 105 -21.85 4.81 25.85
N LYS A 106 -20.86 5.58 26.33
CA LYS A 106 -20.02 5.21 27.47
C LYS A 106 -20.82 4.99 28.76
N ASP A 107 -21.82 5.83 29.01
CA ASP A 107 -22.63 5.76 30.24
C ASP A 107 -23.55 4.52 30.29
N ASN A 108 -23.75 3.85 29.15
CA ASN A 108 -24.48 2.58 29.07
C ASN A 108 -23.57 1.35 29.04
N ASP A 109 -22.26 1.51 29.25
CA ASP A 109 -21.27 0.45 29.22
C ASP A 109 -20.54 0.33 30.57
N ASP A 110 -20.90 -0.71 31.33
CA ASP A 110 -20.31 -1.04 32.63
C ASP A 110 -18.80 -1.33 32.53
N GLN A 111 -18.28 -1.62 31.33
CA GLN A 111 -16.87 -1.90 31.07
C GLN A 111 -16.12 -0.69 30.49
N SER A 112 -16.77 0.47 30.37
CA SER A 112 -16.18 1.68 29.78
C SER A 112 -14.83 2.06 30.39
N ASN A 113 -14.62 1.82 31.68
CA ASN A 113 -13.36 2.11 32.36
C ASN A 113 -12.15 1.28 31.89
N TYR A 114 -12.33 0.27 31.05
CA TYR A 114 -11.28 -0.54 30.44
C TYR A 114 -11.01 -0.19 28.96
N ARG A 115 -11.66 0.86 28.45
CA ARG A 115 -11.60 1.26 27.04
C ARG A 115 -10.92 2.63 26.89
N GLN A 116 -10.42 2.90 25.69
CA GLN A 116 -10.19 4.29 25.24
C GLN A 116 -10.96 4.52 23.95
N ILE A 117 -11.61 5.69 23.88
CA ILE A 117 -12.38 6.09 22.71
C ILE A 117 -11.90 7.47 22.29
N SER A 118 -11.67 7.65 21.00
CA SER A 118 -11.60 8.96 20.36
C SER A 118 -12.62 9.05 19.25
N GLY A 119 -13.12 10.26 19.01
CA GLY A 119 -14.05 10.50 17.93
C GLY A 119 -14.01 11.92 17.43
N MET A 120 -14.54 12.10 16.24
CA MET A 120 -14.57 13.35 15.51
C MET A 120 -15.83 13.42 14.66
N ASP A 121 -16.50 14.58 14.62
CA ASP A 121 -17.67 14.78 13.78
C ASP A 121 -17.32 15.33 12.39
N ALA A 122 -18.35 15.52 11.56
CA ALA A 122 -18.25 16.06 10.21
C ALA A 122 -17.65 17.48 10.11
N LYS A 123 -17.58 18.20 11.24
CA LYS A 123 -17.06 19.57 11.31
C LYS A 123 -15.67 19.63 11.94
N GLY A 124 -15.05 18.48 12.22
CA GLY A 124 -13.74 18.42 12.87
C GLY A 124 -13.77 18.59 14.39
N ASN A 125 -14.96 18.71 15.02
CA ASN A 125 -15.01 18.74 16.48
C ASN A 125 -14.60 17.37 17.02
N ILE A 126 -13.80 17.37 18.08
CA ILE A 126 -13.22 16.15 18.66
C ILE A 126 -13.66 15.91 20.10
N PHE A 127 -13.67 14.65 20.50
CA PHE A 127 -13.74 14.25 21.89
C PHE A 127 -13.03 12.92 22.10
N ALA A 128 -12.44 12.72 23.28
CA ALA A 128 -11.86 11.45 23.69
C ALA A 128 -12.15 11.16 25.15
N PHE A 129 -12.03 9.88 25.50
CA PHE A 129 -12.19 9.36 26.84
C PHE A 129 -11.20 8.21 27.08
N THR A 130 -10.43 8.31 28.17
CA THR A 130 -9.61 7.21 28.70
C THR A 130 -10.22 6.62 29.96
N GLY A 131 -10.47 5.31 29.93
CA GLY A 131 -10.99 4.56 31.07
C GLY A 131 -10.04 4.57 32.28
N LYS A 132 -10.59 4.83 33.47
CA LYS A 132 -9.80 4.98 34.70
C LYS A 132 -9.11 3.70 35.17
N SER A 133 -9.59 2.52 34.75
CA SER A 133 -8.97 1.25 35.12
C SER A 133 -7.64 1.03 34.40
N LEU A 134 -7.40 1.68 33.26
CA LEU A 134 -6.19 1.50 32.48
C LEU A 134 -4.90 1.86 33.23
N LYS A 135 -4.99 2.69 34.29
CA LYS A 135 -3.89 3.00 35.20
C LYS A 135 -3.28 1.78 35.90
N TYR A 136 -3.98 0.65 35.94
CA TYR A 136 -3.47 -0.60 36.53
C TYR A 136 -2.61 -1.43 35.57
N TRP A 137 -2.60 -1.08 34.28
CA TRP A 137 -1.68 -1.66 33.31
C TRP A 137 -0.37 -0.87 33.31
N LYS A 138 0.75 -1.54 33.01
CA LYS A 138 2.07 -0.89 32.93
C LYS A 138 2.12 0.12 31.78
N GLY A 139 2.89 1.19 31.97
CA GLY A 139 3.01 2.29 31.01
C GLY A 139 1.90 3.32 31.16
N ASN A 140 1.91 4.34 30.29
CA ASN A 140 0.94 5.41 30.35
C ASN A 140 -0.31 5.08 29.54
N ALA A 141 -1.47 5.52 30.02
CA ALA A 141 -2.70 5.60 29.28
C ALA A 141 -3.23 7.05 29.34
N SER A 142 -3.37 7.69 28.18
CA SER A 142 -3.76 9.11 28.09
C SER A 142 -4.36 9.44 26.72
N GLU A 143 -4.92 10.64 26.64
CA GLU A 143 -5.42 11.30 25.44
C GLU A 143 -4.84 12.72 25.34
N ILE A 144 -4.62 13.21 24.13
CA ILE A 144 -4.28 14.61 23.83
C ILE A 144 -5.20 15.07 22.70
N LEU A 145 -5.92 16.17 22.94
CA LEU A 145 -6.81 16.81 21.98
C LEU A 145 -6.10 18.04 21.40
N GLY A 146 -5.94 18.07 20.07
CA GLY A 146 -5.38 19.21 19.34
C GLY A 146 -6.42 19.88 18.44
N GLU A 147 -5.95 20.70 17.51
CA GLU A 147 -6.83 21.32 16.50
C GLU A 147 -7.09 20.33 15.36
N ASN A 148 -8.33 19.86 15.20
CA ASN A 148 -8.74 18.88 14.18
C ASN A 148 -7.97 17.54 14.24
N TYR A 149 -7.41 17.19 15.39
CA TYR A 149 -6.85 15.85 15.63
C TYR A 149 -6.92 15.46 17.10
N VAL A 150 -6.87 14.15 17.36
CA VAL A 150 -6.83 13.57 18.70
C VAL A 150 -5.91 12.36 18.70
N VAL A 151 -5.03 12.30 19.69
CA VAL A 151 -4.11 11.18 19.92
C VAL A 151 -4.50 10.47 21.20
N ILE A 152 -4.60 9.15 21.16
CA ILE A 152 -4.87 8.30 22.32
C ILE A 152 -3.91 7.13 22.36
N GLY A 153 -3.66 6.60 23.54
CA GLY A 153 -2.97 5.32 23.67
C GLY A 153 -2.80 4.83 25.09
N ASN A 154 -2.46 3.55 25.21
CA ASN A 154 -2.28 2.81 26.45
C ASN A 154 -1.02 1.94 26.43
N GLN A 155 -0.45 1.71 27.62
CA GLN A 155 0.78 0.96 27.83
C GLN A 155 1.94 1.48 26.98
N LEU A 156 2.12 2.80 26.97
CA LEU A 156 3.17 3.49 26.22
C LEU A 156 4.31 3.94 27.12
N ALA A 157 5.46 4.19 26.50
CA ALA A 157 6.53 4.96 27.12
C ALA A 157 6.09 6.42 27.35
N ASP A 158 6.88 7.16 28.14
CA ASP A 158 6.69 8.60 28.32
C ASP A 158 6.87 9.34 26.98
N ASP A 159 6.24 10.52 26.85
CA ASP A 159 6.34 11.46 25.72
C ASP A 159 5.87 10.96 24.34
N VAL A 160 5.44 9.70 24.20
CA VAL A 160 4.98 9.13 22.92
C VAL A 160 3.87 9.98 22.29
N LEU A 161 2.83 10.34 23.06
CA LEU A 161 1.71 11.09 22.50
C LEU A 161 2.10 12.53 22.15
N GLN A 162 2.94 13.16 22.97
CA GLN A 162 3.42 14.52 22.76
C GLN A 162 4.23 14.61 21.45
N GLU A 163 5.12 13.66 21.19
CA GLU A 163 5.91 13.66 19.95
C GLU A 163 5.06 13.30 18.72
N MET A 164 4.05 12.44 18.87
CA MET A 164 3.04 12.21 17.83
C MET A 164 2.30 13.49 17.44
N CYS A 165 1.83 14.26 18.42
CA CYS A 165 1.12 15.53 18.21
C CYS A 165 2.03 16.53 17.48
N LYS A 166 3.21 16.79 18.05
CA LYS A 166 4.21 17.71 17.48
C LYS A 166 4.60 17.33 16.05
N THR A 167 4.80 16.04 15.77
CA THR A 167 5.13 15.59 14.42
C THR A 167 3.96 15.81 13.47
N PHE A 168 2.73 15.52 13.87
CA PHE A 168 1.55 15.71 13.03
C PHE A 168 1.37 17.19 12.64
N GLU A 169 1.50 18.10 13.60
CA GLU A 169 1.38 19.56 13.42
C GLU A 169 2.45 20.13 12.50
N ASN A 170 3.69 19.64 12.60
CA ASN A 170 4.81 20.12 11.80
C ASN A 170 4.96 19.40 10.44
N SER A 171 4.20 18.34 10.21
CA SER A 171 4.30 17.54 9.00
C SER A 171 3.53 18.15 7.82
N LYS A 172 4.14 18.04 6.63
CA LYS A 172 3.52 18.40 5.35
C LYS A 172 3.23 17.13 4.52
N GLY A 173 2.27 17.26 3.60
CA GLY A 173 1.83 16.21 2.70
C GLY A 173 0.33 15.98 2.80
N THR A 174 -0.14 14.89 2.18
CA THR A 174 -1.54 14.47 2.34
C THR A 174 -1.82 14.03 3.78
N LEU A 175 -3.11 13.98 4.17
CA LEU A 175 -3.50 13.52 5.50
C LEU A 175 -2.89 12.16 5.86
N ALA A 176 -2.91 11.20 4.92
CA ALA A 176 -2.32 9.87 5.11
C ALA A 176 -0.82 9.92 5.44
N GLN A 177 -0.05 10.79 4.77
CA GLN A 177 1.39 10.95 5.03
C GLN A 177 1.65 11.58 6.40
N ARG A 178 0.84 12.57 6.79
CA ARG A 178 0.94 13.25 8.09
C ARG A 178 0.62 12.30 9.24
N LEU A 179 -0.44 11.52 9.11
CA LEU A 179 -0.84 10.46 10.06
C LEU A 179 0.27 9.41 10.23
N LEU A 180 0.82 8.90 9.12
CA LEU A 180 1.88 7.91 9.17
C LEU A 180 3.17 8.47 9.82
N LYS A 181 3.56 9.71 9.50
CA LYS A 181 4.71 10.37 10.15
C LYS A 181 4.52 10.48 11.67
N SER A 182 3.32 10.85 12.11
CA SER A 182 2.97 10.88 13.53
C SER A 182 3.14 9.49 14.17
N LEU A 183 2.61 8.43 13.54
CA LEU A 183 2.74 7.05 14.02
C LEU A 183 4.21 6.60 14.13
N VAL A 184 5.03 6.93 13.13
CA VAL A 184 6.48 6.67 13.13
C VAL A 184 7.19 7.39 14.28
N ALA A 185 6.84 8.66 14.53
CA ALA A 185 7.42 9.43 15.62
C ALA A 185 7.07 8.80 16.98
N GLY A 186 5.81 8.41 17.19
CA GLY A 186 5.39 7.70 18.39
C GLY A 186 6.20 6.42 18.64
N GLN A 187 6.43 5.62 17.59
CA GLN A 187 7.27 4.43 17.67
C GLN A 187 8.72 4.75 18.04
N ASN A 188 9.29 5.81 17.47
CA ASN A 188 10.70 6.18 17.70
C ASN A 188 10.95 6.77 19.10
N THR A 189 9.94 7.39 19.72
CA THR A 189 10.00 7.89 21.11
C THR A 189 9.96 6.76 22.15
N GLY A 190 9.64 5.54 21.74
CA GLY A 190 9.58 4.35 22.59
C GLY A 190 8.35 3.49 22.32
N GLY A 191 7.29 4.10 21.78
CA GLY A 191 6.07 3.44 21.36
C GLY A 191 5.48 2.54 22.45
N GLN A 192 5.16 1.32 22.05
CA GLN A 192 4.52 0.30 22.87
C GLN A 192 5.53 -0.47 23.71
N ILE A 193 5.36 -0.48 25.04
CA ILE A 193 6.33 -1.12 25.94
C ILE A 193 6.29 -2.65 25.90
N SER A 194 5.26 -3.23 25.29
CA SER A 194 5.04 -4.69 25.22
C SER A 194 5.42 -5.29 23.86
N GLY A 195 5.85 -4.50 22.89
CA GLY A 195 6.12 -4.94 21.52
C GLY A 195 5.11 -4.41 20.50
N LYS A 196 5.28 -4.81 19.25
CA LYS A 196 4.53 -4.37 18.07
C LYS A 196 4.17 -5.58 17.20
N GLN A 197 2.96 -5.58 16.64
CA GLN A 197 2.44 -6.71 15.85
C GLN A 197 1.65 -6.29 14.62
N SER A 198 0.82 -5.24 14.70
CA SER A 198 0.06 -4.74 13.55
C SER A 198 -0.07 -3.22 13.55
N ALA A 199 -0.29 -2.64 12.36
CA ALA A 199 -0.50 -1.21 12.18
C ALA A 199 -1.38 -0.94 10.94
N ALA A 200 -2.08 0.19 10.94
CA ALA A 200 -2.90 0.61 9.82
C ALA A 200 -2.97 2.14 9.69
N VAL A 201 -3.18 2.61 8.46
CA VAL A 201 -3.56 3.99 8.12
C VAL A 201 -4.73 3.91 7.15
N VAL A 202 -5.84 4.54 7.52
CA VAL A 202 -7.04 4.63 6.67
C VAL A 202 -7.45 6.09 6.55
N VAL A 203 -7.73 6.54 5.33
CA VAL A 203 -8.22 7.89 5.03
C VAL A 203 -9.40 7.80 4.05
N LYS A 204 -10.51 8.43 4.42
CA LYS A 204 -11.72 8.53 3.59
C LYS A 204 -12.22 9.97 3.57
N GLY A 205 -12.71 10.41 2.42
CA GLY A 205 -13.24 11.76 2.24
C GLY A 205 -14.55 11.76 1.47
N THR A 206 -15.31 12.84 1.59
CA THR A 206 -16.59 13.03 0.87
C THR A 206 -16.41 13.14 -0.64
N ASN A 207 -15.23 13.61 -1.07
CA ASN A 207 -14.86 13.78 -2.48
C ASN A 207 -14.07 12.58 -3.04
N ASN A 208 -13.85 11.53 -2.24
CA ASN A 208 -13.09 10.36 -2.66
C ASN A 208 -14.04 9.27 -3.15
N ASP A 209 -13.87 8.85 -4.41
CA ASP A 209 -14.48 7.61 -4.90
C ASP A 209 -14.01 6.39 -4.09
N TRP A 210 -14.80 5.33 -4.07
CA TRP A 210 -14.52 4.10 -3.31
C TRP A 210 -13.16 3.46 -3.64
N TYR A 211 -12.62 3.68 -4.84
CA TYR A 211 -11.33 3.16 -5.31
C TYR A 211 -10.14 4.13 -5.11
N ASN A 212 -10.40 5.34 -4.60
CA ASN A 212 -9.39 6.39 -4.37
C ASN A 212 -9.17 6.67 -2.87
N GLN A 213 -9.59 5.76 -1.99
CA GLN A 213 -9.37 5.88 -0.55
C GLN A 213 -8.06 5.19 -0.14
N ILE A 214 -7.44 5.69 0.92
CA ILE A 214 -6.28 5.03 1.54
C ILE A 214 -6.83 4.03 2.55
N ASP A 215 -6.53 2.76 2.35
CA ASP A 215 -6.73 1.71 3.36
C ASP A 215 -5.50 0.79 3.29
N LEU A 216 -4.50 1.11 4.11
CA LEU A 216 -3.25 0.36 4.18
C LEU A 216 -3.15 -0.30 5.55
N ARG A 217 -2.97 -1.61 5.54
CA ARG A 217 -2.93 -2.43 6.76
C ARG A 217 -1.78 -3.41 6.71
N VAL A 218 -1.10 -3.52 7.84
CA VAL A 218 -0.15 -4.60 8.14
C VAL A 218 -0.72 -5.34 9.33
N ASP A 219 -1.48 -6.40 9.04
CA ASP A 219 -2.25 -7.11 10.07
C ASP A 219 -1.40 -8.02 10.95
N ASN A 220 -0.16 -8.34 10.53
CA ASN A 220 0.80 -9.13 11.29
C ASN A 220 2.22 -8.94 10.75
N SER A 221 3.11 -8.32 11.52
CA SER A 221 4.53 -8.21 11.23
C SER A 221 5.34 -7.95 12.49
N LYS A 222 6.64 -8.28 12.45
CA LYS A 222 7.61 -7.82 13.46
C LYS A 222 7.94 -6.34 13.33
N GLU A 223 7.74 -5.73 12.16
CA GLU A 223 8.06 -4.34 11.84
C GLU A 223 6.87 -3.63 11.18
N PRO A 224 5.67 -3.64 11.80
CA PRO A 224 4.42 -3.28 11.11
C PRO A 224 4.39 -1.82 10.63
N ILE A 225 4.96 -0.88 11.39
CA ILE A 225 5.02 0.54 11.00
C ILE A 225 6.03 0.77 9.86
N LYS A 226 7.11 -0.02 9.78
CA LYS A 226 8.06 0.03 8.66
C LYS A 226 7.42 -0.51 7.39
N GLU A 227 6.74 -1.65 7.48
CA GLU A 227 6.00 -2.22 6.34
C GLU A 227 4.87 -1.28 5.88
N LEU A 228 4.21 -0.59 6.81
CA LEU A 228 3.20 0.41 6.48
C LEU A 228 3.79 1.62 5.73
N GLN A 229 5.03 2.03 6.04
CA GLN A 229 5.77 3.02 5.25
C GLN A 229 6.05 2.52 3.82
N ILE A 230 6.47 1.26 3.67
CA ILE A 230 6.68 0.65 2.35
C ILE A 230 5.38 0.62 1.53
N LEU A 231 4.25 0.26 2.14
CA LEU A 231 2.95 0.29 1.46
C LEU A 231 2.55 1.71 1.03
N MET A 232 2.85 2.72 1.86
CA MET A 232 2.61 4.12 1.55
C MET A 232 3.48 4.58 0.36
N ASP A 233 4.74 4.17 0.35
CA ASP A 233 5.66 4.44 -0.76
C ASP A 233 5.18 3.76 -2.04
N TYR A 234 4.74 2.50 -2.00
CA TYR A 234 4.18 1.82 -3.16
C TYR A 234 2.94 2.53 -3.73
N HIS A 235 2.05 3.02 -2.87
CA HIS A 235 0.88 3.78 -3.28
C HIS A 235 1.28 5.07 -4.03
N TYR A 236 2.08 5.93 -3.40
CA TYR A 236 2.46 7.21 -4.01
C TYR A 236 3.47 7.04 -5.16
N GLY A 237 4.32 6.03 -5.12
CA GLY A 237 5.27 5.69 -6.18
C GLY A 237 4.57 5.37 -7.48
N ARG A 238 3.45 4.64 -7.45
CA ARG A 238 2.58 4.43 -8.63
C ARG A 238 2.04 5.75 -9.19
N ILE A 239 1.63 6.66 -8.32
CA ILE A 239 1.16 7.99 -8.73
C ILE A 239 2.29 8.78 -9.39
N ARG A 240 3.51 8.75 -8.83
CA ARG A 240 4.69 9.40 -9.41
C ARG A 240 5.07 8.83 -10.77
N LEU A 241 5.00 7.50 -10.93
CA LEU A 241 5.25 6.84 -12.21
C LEU A 241 4.24 7.31 -13.28
N ASN A 242 2.95 7.35 -12.94
CA ASN A 242 1.91 7.85 -13.85
C ASN A 242 2.12 9.33 -14.20
N GLN A 243 2.48 10.16 -13.22
CA GLN A 243 2.81 11.58 -13.44
C GLN A 243 4.01 11.77 -14.34
N SER A 244 5.01 10.89 -14.27
CA SER A 244 6.17 10.89 -15.16
C SER A 244 5.75 10.63 -16.60
N LEU A 245 4.98 9.56 -16.85
CA LEU A 245 4.48 9.21 -18.17
C LEU A 245 3.55 10.28 -18.76
N TYR A 246 2.71 10.90 -17.91
CA TYR A 246 1.88 12.04 -18.33
C TYR A 246 2.75 13.24 -18.74
N ALA A 247 3.76 13.58 -17.93
CA ALA A 247 4.65 14.70 -18.24
C ALA A 247 5.41 14.51 -19.56
N ILE A 248 5.78 13.27 -19.93
CA ILE A 248 6.35 12.98 -21.25
C ILE A 248 5.38 13.28 -22.39
N ARG A 249 4.10 12.88 -22.26
CA ARG A 249 3.08 13.15 -23.29
C ARG A 249 2.87 14.65 -23.52
N GLU A 250 3.01 15.44 -22.47
CA GLU A 250 2.96 16.91 -22.54
C GLU A 250 4.28 17.56 -22.99
N GLY A 251 5.31 16.78 -23.33
CA GLY A 251 6.62 17.28 -23.75
C GLY A 251 7.50 17.84 -22.62
N ASN A 252 7.15 17.61 -21.35
CA ASN A 252 7.89 18.10 -20.19
C ASN A 252 8.90 17.06 -19.65
N SER A 253 10.02 16.93 -20.35
CA SER A 253 11.06 15.94 -20.02
C SER A 253 11.73 16.15 -18.66
N ILE A 254 11.83 17.40 -18.17
CA ILE A 254 12.42 17.70 -16.86
C ILE A 254 11.53 17.13 -15.75
N ARG A 255 10.23 17.45 -15.78
CA ARG A 255 9.26 16.95 -14.81
C ARG A 255 9.15 15.42 -14.89
N ALA A 256 9.18 14.87 -16.10
CA ALA A 256 9.13 13.43 -16.29
C ALA A 256 10.28 12.70 -15.60
N LYS A 257 11.53 13.17 -15.80
CA LYS A 257 12.72 12.60 -15.15
C LYS A 257 12.63 12.71 -13.63
N GLN A 258 12.28 13.89 -13.12
CA GLN A 258 12.11 14.10 -11.67
C GLN A 258 11.10 13.11 -11.08
N LYS A 259 9.93 12.96 -11.71
CA LYS A 259 8.88 12.07 -11.22
C LYS A 259 9.22 10.60 -11.36
N LEU A 260 10.00 10.22 -12.37
CA LEU A 260 10.48 8.84 -12.50
C LEU A 260 11.47 8.51 -11.38
N THR A 261 12.42 9.39 -11.08
CA THR A 261 13.37 9.18 -9.97
C THR A 261 12.66 9.07 -8.61
N GLU A 262 11.65 9.91 -8.37
CA GLU A 262 10.79 9.76 -7.18
C GLU A 262 10.09 8.39 -7.16
N ALA A 263 9.51 7.96 -8.28
CA ALA A 263 8.82 6.67 -8.38
C ALA A 263 9.76 5.48 -8.16
N GLU A 264 10.96 5.51 -8.74
CA GLU A 264 11.99 4.48 -8.62
C GLU A 264 12.38 4.22 -7.16
N ALA A 265 12.63 5.29 -6.40
CA ALA A 265 12.97 5.19 -4.99
C ALA A 265 11.82 4.59 -4.16
N MET A 266 10.57 4.95 -4.50
CA MET A 266 9.38 4.54 -3.75
C MET A 266 8.88 3.14 -4.11
N LEU A 267 9.17 2.64 -5.31
CA LEU A 267 8.69 1.35 -5.81
C LEU A 267 9.73 0.23 -5.69
N ASP A 268 10.90 0.54 -5.15
CA ASP A 268 11.95 -0.44 -4.88
C ASP A 268 11.46 -1.51 -3.89
N GLY A 269 11.70 -2.79 -4.22
CA GLY A 269 11.19 -3.95 -3.49
C GLY A 269 9.87 -4.52 -4.04
N TRP A 270 9.19 -3.81 -4.95
CA TRP A 270 7.99 -4.31 -5.62
C TRP A 270 8.29 -4.80 -7.04
N THR A 271 8.75 -6.04 -7.16
CA THR A 271 9.13 -6.67 -8.44
C THR A 271 8.05 -6.61 -9.53
N GLY A 272 6.76 -6.57 -9.14
CA GLY A 272 5.62 -6.39 -10.05
C GLY A 272 5.57 -5.03 -10.75
N MET A 273 6.31 -4.03 -10.26
CA MET A 273 6.40 -2.70 -10.85
C MET A 273 7.64 -2.49 -11.72
N TYR A 274 8.66 -3.36 -11.61
CA TYR A 274 9.94 -3.17 -12.28
C TYR A 274 9.80 -3.12 -13.81
N SER A 275 8.91 -3.92 -14.40
CA SER A 275 8.68 -3.89 -15.85
C SER A 275 8.15 -2.53 -16.31
N LYS A 276 7.27 -1.90 -15.51
CA LYS A 276 6.72 -0.57 -15.81
C LYS A 276 7.77 0.53 -15.61
N ILE A 277 8.62 0.42 -14.59
CA ILE A 277 9.73 1.35 -14.36
C ILE A 277 10.75 1.27 -15.50
N ALA A 278 11.12 0.06 -15.93
CA ALA A 278 12.02 -0.14 -17.06
C ALA A 278 11.42 0.44 -18.36
N GLY A 279 10.14 0.18 -18.63
CA GLY A 279 9.44 0.78 -19.77
C GLY A 279 9.41 2.31 -19.73
N ALA A 280 9.16 2.91 -18.56
CA ALA A 280 9.20 4.37 -18.39
C ALA A 280 10.60 4.94 -18.65
N ASN A 281 11.66 4.28 -18.19
CA ASN A 281 13.03 4.69 -18.47
C ASN A 281 13.34 4.68 -19.98
N VAL A 282 12.89 3.65 -20.71
CA VAL A 282 13.03 3.59 -22.17
C VAL A 282 12.30 4.75 -22.84
N ILE A 283 11.06 5.04 -22.44
CA ILE A 283 10.26 6.16 -22.98
C ILE A 283 10.97 7.51 -22.76
N ILE A 284 11.67 7.67 -21.65
CA ILE A 284 12.44 8.88 -21.32
C ILE A 284 13.82 8.92 -22.02
N GLY A 285 14.22 7.83 -22.68
CA GLY A 285 15.51 7.71 -23.36
C GLY A 285 16.67 7.33 -22.43
N ASN A 286 16.39 6.65 -21.32
CA ASN A 286 17.38 6.16 -20.36
C ASN A 286 17.45 4.62 -20.36
N GLU A 287 17.95 4.05 -21.46
CA GLU A 287 18.00 2.59 -21.63
C GLU A 287 18.90 1.90 -20.59
N ASP A 288 20.01 2.51 -20.18
CA ASP A 288 20.91 1.94 -19.17
C ASP A 288 20.18 1.71 -17.83
N ALA A 289 19.36 2.67 -17.39
CA ALA A 289 18.56 2.51 -16.18
C ALA A 289 17.49 1.43 -16.35
N ALA A 290 16.85 1.34 -17.52
CA ALA A 290 15.90 0.27 -17.81
C ALA A 290 16.56 -1.11 -17.70
N VAL A 291 17.79 -1.25 -18.21
CA VAL A 291 18.61 -2.46 -18.11
C VAL A 291 18.93 -2.80 -16.65
N GLN A 292 19.27 -1.81 -15.81
CA GLN A 292 19.53 -2.09 -14.40
C GLN A 292 18.28 -2.59 -13.67
N TRP A 293 17.09 -2.03 -13.96
CA TRP A 293 15.82 -2.52 -13.40
C TRP A 293 15.48 -3.94 -13.85
N ILE A 294 15.72 -4.26 -15.12
CA ILE A 294 15.54 -5.61 -15.66
C ILE A 294 16.48 -6.60 -14.94
N LYS A 295 17.76 -6.28 -14.81
CA LYS A 295 18.74 -7.11 -14.11
C LYS A 295 18.39 -7.28 -12.64
N LYS A 296 17.91 -6.22 -11.99
CA LYS A 296 17.43 -6.27 -10.60
C LYS A 296 16.26 -7.23 -10.44
N GLY A 297 15.25 -7.14 -11.32
CA GLY A 297 14.12 -8.07 -11.34
C GLY A 297 14.55 -9.53 -11.45
N LEU A 298 15.48 -9.84 -12.36
CA LEU A 298 16.05 -11.17 -12.51
C LEU A 298 16.85 -11.63 -11.27
N SER A 299 17.55 -10.71 -10.61
CA SER A 299 18.36 -11.03 -9.42
C SER A 299 17.50 -11.33 -8.19
N GLU A 300 16.37 -10.63 -8.02
CA GLU A 300 15.45 -10.81 -6.90
C GLU A 300 14.49 -11.98 -7.14
N ASN A 301 14.15 -12.26 -8.40
CA ASN A 301 13.28 -13.37 -8.79
C ASN A 301 13.69 -13.93 -10.16
N PRO A 302 14.31 -15.12 -10.24
CA PRO A 302 14.67 -15.74 -11.53
C PRO A 302 13.47 -15.96 -12.48
N ASN A 303 12.27 -16.19 -11.95
CA ASN A 303 11.04 -16.34 -12.75
C ASN A 303 10.52 -15.00 -13.31
N TRP A 304 11.11 -13.87 -12.90
CA TRP A 304 10.86 -12.57 -13.52
C TRP A 304 11.24 -12.56 -15.00
N SER A 305 12.05 -13.52 -15.45
CA SER A 305 12.40 -13.76 -16.86
C SER A 305 11.20 -13.89 -17.80
N VAL A 306 10.00 -14.22 -17.29
CA VAL A 306 8.73 -14.17 -18.05
C VAL A 306 8.46 -12.79 -18.70
N ASN A 307 9.04 -11.71 -18.18
CA ASN A 307 8.91 -10.35 -18.73
C ASN A 307 9.91 -10.04 -19.85
N LEU A 308 10.98 -10.83 -20.02
CA LEU A 308 12.07 -10.53 -20.95
C LEU A 308 11.63 -10.38 -22.42
N PRO A 309 10.65 -11.14 -22.95
CA PRO A 309 10.22 -10.96 -24.32
C PRO A 309 9.73 -9.56 -24.65
N ALA A 310 9.02 -8.91 -23.72
CA ALA A 310 8.59 -7.51 -23.90
C ALA A 310 9.80 -6.57 -24.11
N PHE A 311 10.97 -6.89 -23.57
CA PHE A 311 12.19 -6.10 -23.71
C PHE A 311 13.06 -6.49 -24.91
N TYR A 312 12.53 -7.26 -25.88
CA TYR A 312 13.29 -7.68 -27.08
C TYR A 312 13.96 -6.51 -27.81
N PHE A 313 13.37 -5.31 -27.82
CA PHE A 313 13.98 -4.14 -28.45
C PHE A 313 15.36 -3.76 -27.86
N LEU A 314 15.70 -4.23 -26.65
CA LEU A 314 17.03 -4.11 -26.03
C LEU A 314 17.97 -5.28 -26.36
N HIS A 315 17.62 -6.23 -27.24
CA HIS A 315 18.42 -7.44 -27.48
C HIS A 315 19.84 -7.16 -28.01
N LYS A 316 20.08 -5.96 -28.54
CA LYS A 316 21.40 -5.50 -29.02
C LYS A 316 22.20 -4.77 -27.95
N HIS A 317 21.59 -4.39 -26.83
CA HIS A 317 22.28 -3.70 -25.75
C HIS A 317 23.38 -4.62 -25.17
N PRO A 318 24.61 -4.12 -24.93
CA PRO A 318 25.74 -4.95 -24.52
C PRO A 318 25.45 -5.83 -23.30
N GLU A 319 24.78 -5.27 -22.29
CA GLU A 319 24.42 -6.00 -21.07
C GLU A 319 23.21 -6.94 -21.22
N MET A 320 22.40 -6.79 -22.26
CA MET A 320 21.19 -7.61 -22.47
C MET A 320 21.40 -8.72 -23.49
N LYS A 321 22.45 -8.64 -24.32
CA LYS A 321 22.73 -9.60 -25.41
C LYS A 321 22.82 -11.05 -24.94
N SER A 322 23.33 -11.30 -23.74
CA SER A 322 23.42 -12.65 -23.15
C SER A 322 22.17 -13.06 -22.36
N ILE A 323 21.31 -12.10 -22.03
CA ILE A 323 20.10 -12.27 -21.21
C ILE A 323 18.89 -12.57 -22.11
N ILE A 324 18.68 -11.76 -23.14
CA ILE A 324 17.60 -11.95 -24.11
C ILE A 324 18.04 -13.00 -25.12
N LYS A 325 17.34 -14.14 -25.14
CA LYS A 325 17.65 -15.28 -26.02
C LYS A 325 16.48 -15.51 -26.99
N PRO A 326 16.44 -14.82 -28.14
CA PRO A 326 15.32 -14.92 -29.08
C PRO A 326 15.08 -16.35 -29.61
N SER A 327 16.12 -17.19 -29.63
CA SER A 327 16.01 -18.59 -30.05
C SER A 327 15.17 -19.46 -29.12
N SER A 328 14.88 -19.01 -27.89
CA SER A 328 14.01 -19.71 -26.95
C SER A 328 12.60 -19.14 -26.90
N PHE A 329 12.27 -18.13 -27.71
CA PHE A 329 10.97 -17.48 -27.68
C PHE A 329 9.91 -18.36 -28.32
N SER A 330 8.82 -18.56 -27.57
CA SER A 330 7.55 -19.07 -28.08
C SER A 330 6.82 -18.02 -28.93
N ILE A 331 5.72 -18.43 -29.58
CA ILE A 331 4.84 -17.50 -30.31
C ILE A 331 4.31 -16.39 -29.37
N THR A 332 3.92 -16.74 -28.14
CA THR A 332 3.41 -15.78 -27.15
C THR A 332 4.49 -14.80 -26.65
N ASP A 333 5.75 -15.23 -26.64
CA ASP A 333 6.89 -14.36 -26.34
C ASP A 333 7.09 -13.32 -27.46
N TRP A 334 6.96 -13.75 -28.72
CA TRP A 334 7.01 -12.86 -29.87
C TRP A 334 5.84 -11.87 -29.92
N GLU A 335 4.64 -12.32 -29.57
CA GLU A 335 3.47 -11.45 -29.40
C GLU A 335 3.73 -10.38 -28.34
N SER A 336 4.36 -10.75 -27.22
CA SER A 336 4.73 -9.81 -26.15
C SER A 336 5.77 -8.79 -26.63
N ALA A 337 6.77 -9.23 -27.40
CA ALA A 337 7.77 -8.34 -28.00
C ALA A 337 7.14 -7.33 -28.96
N LEU A 338 6.29 -7.80 -29.89
CA LEU A 338 5.57 -6.95 -30.85
C LEU A 338 4.63 -5.98 -30.11
N GLY A 339 3.87 -6.46 -29.13
CA GLY A 339 3.02 -5.61 -28.30
C GLY A 339 3.79 -4.47 -27.63
N MET A 340 5.01 -4.73 -27.16
CA MET A 340 5.85 -3.69 -26.55
C MET A 340 6.40 -2.68 -27.55
N PHE A 341 6.81 -3.09 -28.77
CA PHE A 341 7.16 -2.12 -29.82
C PHE A 341 6.00 -1.17 -30.10
N SER A 342 4.79 -1.71 -30.16
CA SER A 342 3.59 -0.91 -30.37
C SER A 342 3.32 0.06 -29.22
N ASN A 343 3.45 -0.39 -27.97
CA ASN A 343 3.31 0.47 -26.78
C ASN A 343 4.32 1.62 -26.76
N LEU A 344 5.51 1.41 -27.33
CA LEU A 344 6.56 2.42 -27.48
C LEU A 344 6.38 3.31 -28.73
N GLY A 345 5.34 3.07 -29.55
CA GLY A 345 5.12 3.80 -30.80
C GLY A 345 6.11 3.45 -31.92
N ARG A 346 6.78 2.29 -31.83
CA ARG A 346 7.82 1.82 -32.77
C ARG A 346 7.22 0.93 -33.86
N GLU A 347 6.19 1.43 -34.55
CA GLU A 347 5.36 0.62 -35.45
C GLU A 347 6.13 0.10 -36.68
N LEU A 348 7.07 0.87 -37.24
CA LEU A 348 7.93 0.41 -38.35
C LEU A 348 8.82 -0.78 -37.98
N GLU A 349 9.36 -0.78 -36.75
CA GLU A 349 10.19 -1.88 -36.27
C GLU A 349 9.35 -3.13 -36.00
N LEU A 350 8.15 -2.94 -35.45
CA LEU A 350 7.16 -4.00 -35.30
C LEU A 350 6.83 -4.65 -36.64
N ILE A 351 6.49 -3.85 -37.67
CA ILE A 351 6.17 -4.35 -39.01
C ILE A 351 7.31 -5.19 -39.58
N ASN A 352 8.55 -4.70 -39.47
CA ASN A 352 9.72 -5.42 -39.97
C ASN A 352 9.95 -6.74 -39.23
N LEU A 353 9.83 -6.73 -37.89
CA LEU A 353 9.99 -7.92 -37.08
C LEU A 353 8.88 -8.95 -37.38
N ALA A 354 7.61 -8.54 -37.40
CA ALA A 354 6.48 -9.41 -37.67
C ALA A 354 6.59 -10.07 -39.06
N LYS A 355 6.98 -9.33 -40.10
CA LYS A 355 7.20 -9.90 -41.45
C LYS A 355 8.30 -10.96 -41.45
N ASN A 356 9.39 -10.71 -40.72
CA ASN A 356 10.48 -11.67 -40.60
C ASN A 356 10.02 -12.95 -39.88
N LEU A 357 9.30 -12.82 -38.78
CA LEU A 357 8.73 -13.94 -38.03
C LEU A 357 7.79 -14.79 -38.89
N ILE A 358 6.87 -14.14 -39.63
CA ILE A 358 5.96 -14.84 -40.56
C ILE A 358 6.76 -15.59 -41.63
N GLY A 359 7.83 -14.98 -42.17
CA GLY A 359 8.73 -15.64 -43.12
C GLY A 359 9.46 -16.87 -42.55
N GLN A 360 9.56 -16.98 -41.23
CA GLN A 360 10.12 -18.12 -40.49
C GLN A 360 9.04 -19.09 -39.98
N ASN A 361 7.80 -18.97 -40.45
CA ASN A 361 6.63 -19.73 -39.97
C ASN A 361 6.30 -19.51 -38.48
N VAL A 362 6.71 -18.37 -37.91
CA VAL A 362 6.28 -17.91 -36.58
C VAL A 362 5.11 -16.95 -36.79
N GLU A 363 3.90 -17.48 -36.69
CA GLU A 363 2.69 -16.73 -37.02
C GLU A 363 1.52 -17.16 -36.12
N SER A 364 0.69 -16.20 -35.73
CA SER A 364 -0.54 -16.43 -34.96
C SER A 364 -1.63 -15.43 -35.35
N SER A 365 -2.84 -15.67 -34.86
CA SER A 365 -3.93 -14.69 -35.00
C SER A 365 -3.57 -13.35 -34.35
N TYR A 366 -3.09 -13.36 -33.11
CA TYR A 366 -2.79 -12.14 -32.38
C TYR A 366 -1.58 -11.37 -32.97
N LEU A 367 -0.57 -12.08 -33.48
CA LEU A 367 0.54 -11.46 -34.23
C LEU A 367 0.03 -10.74 -35.49
N ASN A 368 -0.87 -11.36 -36.24
CA ASN A 368 -1.49 -10.72 -37.41
C ASN A 368 -2.36 -9.52 -37.02
N TYR A 369 -3.04 -9.58 -35.88
CA TYR A 369 -3.73 -8.41 -35.32
C TYR A 369 -2.75 -7.27 -35.04
N LEU A 370 -1.63 -7.53 -34.35
CA LEU A 370 -0.63 -6.51 -34.04
C LEU A 370 -0.05 -5.90 -35.32
N LEU A 371 0.28 -6.73 -36.31
CA LEU A 371 0.77 -6.27 -37.62
C LEU A 371 -0.26 -5.42 -38.37
N GLY A 372 -1.52 -5.86 -38.41
CA GLY A 372 -2.62 -5.11 -39.02
C GLY A 372 -2.85 -3.76 -38.32
N ARG A 373 -2.80 -3.74 -36.99
CA ARG A 373 -2.87 -2.53 -36.17
C ARG A 373 -1.73 -1.57 -36.50
N SER A 374 -0.49 -2.04 -36.61
CA SER A 374 0.66 -1.20 -36.97
C SER A 374 0.53 -0.57 -38.36
N TYR A 375 0.10 -1.34 -39.36
CA TYR A 375 -0.19 -0.78 -40.69
C TYR A 375 -1.28 0.30 -40.65
N PHE A 376 -2.30 0.12 -39.80
CA PHE A 376 -3.33 1.14 -39.61
C PHE A 376 -2.74 2.45 -39.02
N PHE A 377 -1.83 2.36 -38.04
CA PHE A 377 -1.13 3.54 -37.50
C PHE A 377 -0.24 4.22 -38.55
N GLU A 378 0.42 3.44 -39.40
CA GLU A 378 1.23 3.92 -40.53
C GLU A 378 0.39 4.36 -41.75
N LYS A 379 -0.95 4.42 -41.61
CA LYS A 379 -1.89 4.86 -42.66
C LYS A 379 -1.91 3.97 -43.91
N GLU A 380 -1.49 2.71 -43.79
CA GLU A 380 -1.53 1.70 -44.86
C GLU A 380 -2.78 0.80 -44.72
N GLN A 381 -3.96 1.38 -44.93
CA GLN A 381 -5.24 0.72 -44.61
C GLN A 381 -5.47 -0.61 -45.35
N ASP A 382 -5.11 -0.70 -46.62
CA ASP A 382 -5.29 -1.93 -47.40
C ASP A 382 -4.49 -3.11 -46.78
N LYS A 383 -3.26 -2.84 -46.35
CA LYS A 383 -2.42 -3.84 -45.67
C LYS A 383 -2.97 -4.17 -44.30
N ALA A 384 -3.49 -3.18 -43.58
CA ALA A 384 -4.13 -3.39 -42.29
C ALA A 384 -5.31 -4.38 -42.41
N ILE A 385 -6.20 -4.16 -43.38
CA ILE A 385 -7.37 -5.02 -43.64
C ILE A 385 -6.92 -6.46 -43.91
N VAL A 386 -5.94 -6.66 -44.79
CA VAL A 386 -5.44 -8.00 -45.14
C VAL A 386 -5.00 -8.79 -43.90
N HIS A 387 -4.23 -8.16 -43.00
CA HIS A 387 -3.74 -8.83 -41.80
C HIS A 387 -4.82 -9.04 -40.74
N LEU A 388 -5.77 -8.11 -40.59
CA LEU A 388 -6.90 -8.27 -39.66
C LEU A 388 -7.85 -9.38 -40.10
N GLU A 389 -8.13 -9.49 -41.40
CA GLU A 389 -8.92 -10.60 -41.95
C GLU A 389 -8.19 -11.94 -41.81
N LYS A 390 -6.86 -11.95 -41.98
CA LYS A 390 -6.03 -13.14 -41.73
C LYS A 390 -6.08 -13.55 -40.25
N ALA A 391 -6.01 -12.60 -39.31
CA ALA A 391 -6.15 -12.87 -37.89
C ALA A 391 -7.48 -13.58 -37.58
N LEU A 392 -8.60 -13.01 -38.05
CA LEU A 392 -9.94 -13.60 -37.86
C LEU A 392 -10.12 -14.96 -38.54
N LYS A 393 -9.42 -15.20 -39.65
CA LYS A 393 -9.41 -16.52 -40.30
C LYS A 393 -8.69 -17.57 -39.46
N MET A 394 -7.63 -17.19 -38.75
CA MET A 394 -6.87 -18.09 -37.87
C MET A 394 -7.60 -18.33 -36.55
N ASP A 395 -8.26 -17.30 -36.02
CA ASP A 395 -9.06 -17.35 -34.80
C ASP A 395 -10.23 -16.37 -34.92
N GLY A 396 -11.43 -16.93 -35.09
CA GLY A 396 -12.67 -16.16 -35.25
C GLY A 396 -13.11 -15.42 -33.99
N GLU A 397 -12.52 -15.73 -32.83
CA GLU A 397 -12.81 -15.07 -31.55
C GLU A 397 -11.81 -13.94 -31.23
N ASN A 398 -10.96 -13.54 -32.18
CA ASN A 398 -10.07 -12.40 -32.02
C ASN A 398 -10.85 -11.06 -32.09
N ILE A 399 -11.45 -10.69 -30.95
CA ILE A 399 -12.28 -9.50 -30.76
C ILE A 399 -11.52 -8.22 -31.13
N GLU A 400 -10.23 -8.13 -30.81
CA GLU A 400 -9.41 -6.94 -31.11
C GLU A 400 -9.29 -6.72 -32.62
N ALA A 401 -9.07 -7.79 -33.38
CA ALA A 401 -9.05 -7.75 -34.84
C ALA A 401 -10.42 -7.36 -35.42
N GLU A 402 -11.51 -7.94 -34.89
CA GLU A 402 -12.88 -7.63 -35.31
C GLU A 402 -13.22 -6.15 -35.11
N ILE A 403 -12.97 -5.62 -33.92
CA ILE A 403 -13.24 -4.22 -33.56
C ILE A 403 -12.50 -3.27 -34.48
N LEU A 404 -11.19 -3.51 -34.69
CA LEU A 404 -10.39 -2.62 -35.53
C LEU A 404 -10.80 -2.71 -37.00
N LEU A 405 -11.06 -3.91 -37.51
CA LEU A 405 -11.49 -4.11 -38.90
C LEU A 405 -12.83 -3.41 -39.17
N LYS A 406 -13.79 -3.54 -38.25
CA LYS A 406 -15.07 -2.84 -38.32
C LYS A 406 -14.86 -1.33 -38.34
N ARG A 407 -14.02 -0.80 -37.45
CA ARG A 407 -13.69 0.64 -37.39
C ARG A 407 -13.11 1.16 -38.70
N ILE A 408 -12.25 0.39 -39.37
CA ILE A 408 -11.67 0.75 -40.66
C ILE A 408 -12.74 0.77 -41.74
N LYS A 409 -13.60 -0.27 -41.82
CA LYS A 409 -14.64 -0.39 -42.86
C LYS A 409 -15.79 0.62 -42.72
N THR A 410 -16.00 1.18 -41.53
CA THR A 410 -17.04 2.20 -41.28
C THR A 410 -16.59 3.64 -41.55
N LYS A 411 -15.30 3.87 -41.83
CA LYS A 411 -14.74 5.17 -42.21
C LYS A 411 -14.52 5.22 -43.71
#